data_AF-A0A961IUI3-F1
#
_entry.id   AF-A0A961IUI3-F1
#
_cell.length_a   1.000
_cell.length_b   1.000
_cell.length_c   1.000
_cell.angle_alpha   90.00
_cell.angle_beta   90.00
_cell.angle_gamma   90.00
#
_symmetry.space_group_name_H-M   'P 1'
#
loop_
_entity.id
_entity.type
_entity.pdbx_description
1 polymer ?
#
loop_
_entity_poly.entity_id
_entity_poly.type
_entity_poly.pdbx_seq_one_letter_code
_entity_poly.pdbx_strand_id
1 'polypeptide(L)'
;RHLVAGGLEPRNVAQRMRQLTGGVRAGQRRALTPLAAIPPATEPFLRFPTRDIAESLHLAGRPWQRRRLRAEAARAVADGRIVTLFLFGPTARPHRVRFHPGGWWEQTGGVFGPARRDEPAFRLTSFRARVAREGARVSPTRQCR
;
A
#
# COMPACT_ATOMS: atom_id res chain seq x y z
N ARG A 1 -19.19 7.74 -15.82
CA ARG A 1 -17.72 7.57 -15.98
C ARG A 1 -17.25 6.12 -16.20
N HIS A 2 -17.96 5.07 -15.78
CA HIS A 2 -17.53 3.67 -16.01
C HIS A 2 -17.70 3.16 -17.45
N LEU A 3 -18.70 3.66 -18.18
CA LEU A 3 -18.94 3.38 -19.60
C LEU A 3 -17.85 3.92 -20.52
N VAL A 4 -17.30 5.09 -20.18
CA VAL A 4 -16.26 5.78 -20.98
C VAL A 4 -14.86 5.23 -20.69
N ALA A 5 -14.61 4.79 -19.45
CA ALA A 5 -13.33 4.23 -19.03
C ALA A 5 -13.21 2.70 -19.23
N GLY A 6 -14.20 2.06 -19.86
CA GLY A 6 -14.21 0.61 -20.14
C GLY A 6 -14.37 -0.30 -18.91
N GLY A 7 -14.58 0.26 -17.72
CA GLY A 7 -14.73 -0.52 -16.48
C GLY A 7 -16.07 -1.24 -16.34
N LEU A 8 -17.05 -0.91 -17.20
CA LEU A 8 -18.33 -1.61 -17.29
C LEU A 8 -18.85 -1.56 -18.72
N GLU A 9 -19.05 -2.73 -19.31
CA GLU A 9 -19.57 -2.84 -20.67
C GLU A 9 -21.02 -2.32 -20.78
N PRO A 10 -21.38 -1.53 -21.81
CA PRO A 10 -22.70 -0.90 -21.93
C PRO A 10 -23.89 -1.85 -21.74
N ARG A 11 -23.83 -3.03 -22.37
CA ARG A 11 -24.88 -4.06 -22.25
C ARG A 11 -25.08 -4.56 -20.81
N ASN A 12 -24.04 -4.51 -19.98
CA ASN A 12 -24.06 -5.01 -18.61
C ASN A 12 -24.52 -3.97 -17.59
N VAL A 13 -24.64 -2.69 -17.97
CA VAL A 13 -25.04 -1.62 -17.03
C VAL A 13 -26.42 -1.87 -16.45
N ALA A 14 -27.40 -2.17 -17.29
CA ALA A 14 -28.77 -2.41 -16.84
C ALA A 14 -28.83 -3.60 -15.86
N GLN A 15 -28.10 -4.68 -16.15
CA GLN A 15 -27.99 -5.83 -15.24
C GLN A 15 -27.34 -5.45 -13.91
N ARG A 16 -26.23 -4.71 -13.93
CA ARG A 16 -25.55 -4.27 -12.69
C ARG A 16 -26.41 -3.35 -11.84
N MET A 17 -27.11 -2.40 -12.47
CA MET A 17 -28.04 -1.52 -11.75
C MET A 17 -29.18 -2.31 -11.11
N ARG A 18 -29.76 -3.29 -11.83
CA ARG A 18 -30.77 -4.19 -11.26
C ARG A 18 -30.22 -4.99 -10.08
N GLN A 19 -29.02 -5.54 -10.20
CA GLN A 19 -28.36 -6.29 -9.11
C GLN A 19 -28.10 -5.39 -7.89
N LEU A 20 -27.61 -4.17 -8.11
CA LEU A 20 -27.36 -3.19 -7.05
C LEU A 20 -28.66 -2.84 -6.31
N THR A 21 -29.69 -2.41 -7.04
CA THR A 21 -30.99 -2.06 -6.44
C THR A 21 -31.63 -3.26 -5.74
N GLY A 22 -31.53 -4.45 -6.34
CA GLY A 22 -31.98 -5.70 -5.73
C GLY A 22 -31.27 -6.01 -4.41
N GLY A 23 -29.95 -5.88 -4.39
CA GLY A 23 -29.12 -6.07 -3.20
C GLY A 23 -29.43 -5.08 -2.09
N VAL A 24 -29.61 -3.79 -2.42
CA VAL A 24 -30.01 -2.75 -1.47
C VAL A 24 -31.38 -3.08 -0.88
N ARG A 25 -32.38 -3.40 -1.71
CA ARG A 25 -33.73 -3.77 -1.24
C ARG A 25 -33.72 -5.03 -0.37
N ALA A 26 -32.91 -6.02 -0.73
CA ALA A 26 -32.74 -7.24 0.06
C ALA A 26 -32.09 -6.93 1.42
N GLY A 27 -31.08 -6.06 1.44
CA GLY A 27 -30.45 -5.57 2.67
C GLY A 27 -31.42 -4.80 3.57
N GLN A 28 -32.26 -3.93 3.00
CA GLN A 28 -33.27 -3.17 3.73
C GLN A 28 -34.33 -4.05 4.41
N ARG A 29 -34.65 -5.21 3.82
CA ARG A 29 -35.58 -6.19 4.41
C ARG A 29 -34.91 -7.17 5.37
N ARG A 30 -33.57 -7.14 5.48
CA ARG A 30 -32.86 -8.04 6.39
C ARG A 30 -33.13 -7.58 7.81
N ALA A 31 -33.74 -8.46 8.61
CA ALA A 31 -33.87 -8.22 10.04
C ALA A 31 -32.47 -7.98 10.63
N LEU A 32 -32.29 -6.81 11.24
CA LEU A 32 -31.09 -6.52 12.02
C LEU A 32 -31.32 -7.10 13.40
N THR A 33 -30.59 -8.18 13.72
CA THR A 33 -30.52 -8.63 15.11
C THR A 33 -29.91 -7.51 15.93
N PRO A 34 -30.47 -7.15 17.10
CA PRO A 34 -29.85 -6.20 18.00
C PRO A 34 -28.40 -6.61 18.27
N LEU A 35 -27.46 -5.75 17.90
CA LEU A 35 -26.07 -5.94 18.27
C LEU A 35 -25.95 -5.69 19.78
N ALA A 36 -25.13 -6.50 20.46
CA ALA A 36 -24.76 -6.20 21.83
C ALA A 36 -24.17 -4.78 21.89
N ALA A 37 -24.59 -4.00 22.89
CA ALA A 37 -24.03 -2.67 23.11
C ALA A 37 -22.52 -2.81 23.35
N ILE A 38 -21.73 -1.97 22.68
CA ILE A 38 -20.32 -1.83 23.00
C ILE A 38 -20.26 -1.18 24.40
N PRO A 39 -19.70 -1.84 25.42
CA PRO A 39 -19.61 -1.26 26.75
C PRO A 39 -18.74 0.00 26.71
N PRO A 40 -18.93 0.95 27.65
CA PRO A 40 -18.04 2.09 27.77
C PRO A 40 -16.60 1.63 27.97
N ALA A 41 -15.65 2.35 27.37
CA ALA A 41 -14.23 2.06 27.56
C ALA A 41 -13.87 2.13 29.05
N THR A 42 -13.30 1.05 29.58
CA THR A 42 -12.88 0.97 30.98
C THR A 42 -11.54 1.68 31.21
N GLU A 43 -10.77 1.91 30.14
CA GLU A 43 -9.46 2.55 30.17
C GLU A 43 -9.45 3.79 29.26
N PRO A 44 -8.66 4.82 29.62
CA PRO A 44 -8.43 5.94 28.72
C PRO A 44 -7.64 5.49 27.49
N PHE A 45 -7.72 6.27 26.41
CA PHE A 45 -6.84 6.07 25.26
C PHE A 45 -5.38 6.15 25.69
N LEU A 46 -4.64 5.05 25.49
CA LEU A 46 -3.20 5.02 25.75
C LEU A 46 -2.50 6.02 24.83
N ARG A 47 -1.52 6.73 25.38
CA ARG A 47 -0.64 7.58 24.57
C ARG A 47 0.10 6.67 23.57
N PHE A 48 0.11 7.06 22.31
CA PHE A 48 0.92 6.38 21.31
C PHE A 48 2.39 6.43 21.78
N PRO A 49 3.09 5.28 21.88
CA PRO A 49 4.48 5.27 22.31
C PRO A 49 5.32 5.93 21.22
N THR A 50 5.54 7.23 21.34
CA THR A 50 6.63 7.92 20.63
C THR A 50 7.92 7.35 21.20
N ARG A 51 8.47 6.31 20.56
CA ARG A 51 9.92 6.13 20.58
C ARG A 51 10.50 7.43 20.03
N ASP A 52 11.55 7.96 20.64
CA ASP A 52 12.38 8.99 20.02
C ASP A 52 12.56 8.62 18.55
N ILE A 53 12.22 9.56 17.66
CA ILE A 53 11.92 9.30 16.25
C ILE A 53 12.98 8.36 15.67
N ALA A 54 12.61 7.08 15.54
CA ALA A 54 13.52 6.07 15.04
C ALA A 54 13.97 6.49 13.64
N GLU A 55 15.28 6.63 13.46
CA GLU A 55 15.85 7.12 12.21
C GLU A 55 15.33 6.30 11.02
N SER A 56 14.81 6.99 10.01
CA SER A 56 14.33 6.32 8.78
C SER A 56 15.51 6.01 7.87
N LEU A 57 15.61 4.74 7.44
CA LEU A 57 16.62 4.30 6.48
C LEU A 57 15.98 3.84 5.17
N HIS A 58 16.41 4.44 4.06
CA HIS A 58 16.04 4.02 2.71
C HIS A 58 17.15 3.16 2.09
N LEU A 59 16.83 1.90 1.82
CA LEU A 59 17.68 1.00 1.07
C LEU A 59 17.09 0.80 -0.32
N ALA A 60 17.91 0.82 -1.36
CA ALA A 60 17.44 0.62 -2.72
C ALA A 60 18.38 -0.26 -3.53
N GLY A 61 17.81 -1.14 -4.34
CA GLY A 61 18.57 -1.87 -5.33
C GLY A 61 17.71 -2.72 -6.25
N ARG A 62 18.36 -3.72 -6.82
CA ARG A 62 17.78 -4.59 -7.83
C ARG A 62 17.25 -5.88 -7.22
N PRO A 63 16.27 -6.56 -7.84
CA PRO A 63 15.75 -7.83 -7.33
C PRO A 63 16.82 -8.93 -7.14
N TRP A 64 17.90 -8.93 -7.92
CA TRP A 64 19.02 -9.86 -7.73
C TRP A 64 19.88 -9.54 -6.50
N GLN A 65 19.85 -8.31 -5.99
CA GLN A 65 20.53 -7.89 -4.77
C GLN A 65 19.69 -8.14 -3.51
N ARG A 66 18.49 -8.73 -3.64
CA ARG A 66 17.50 -8.88 -2.55
C ARG A 66 18.06 -9.54 -1.29
N ARG A 67 18.94 -10.55 -1.43
CA ARG A 67 19.47 -11.28 -0.27
C ARG A 67 20.34 -10.38 0.59
N ARG A 68 21.28 -9.68 -0.04
CA ARG A 68 22.18 -8.72 0.62
C ARG A 68 21.40 -7.58 1.27
N LEU A 69 20.47 -6.97 0.52
CA LEU A 69 19.71 -5.81 0.99
C LEU A 69 18.71 -6.17 2.11
N ARG A 70 18.14 -7.38 2.11
CA ARG A 70 17.32 -7.85 3.24
C ARG A 70 18.14 -8.09 4.50
N ALA A 71 19.37 -8.61 4.36
CA ALA A 71 20.26 -8.77 5.50
C ALA A 71 20.66 -7.40 6.10
N GLU A 72 20.92 -6.41 5.24
CA GLU A 72 21.18 -5.02 5.64
C GLU A 72 19.95 -4.39 6.32
N ALA A 73 18.76 -4.59 5.77
CA ALA A 73 17.50 -4.15 6.38
C ALA A 73 17.28 -4.78 7.76
N ALA A 74 17.53 -6.07 7.91
CA ALA A 74 17.38 -6.76 9.20
C ALA A 74 18.32 -6.21 10.27
N ARG A 75 19.57 -5.91 9.91
CA ARG A 75 20.53 -5.27 10.83
C ARG A 75 20.05 -3.90 11.27
N ALA A 76 19.66 -3.05 10.32
CA ALA A 76 19.17 -1.71 10.65
C ALA A 76 17.88 -1.73 11.50
N VAL A 77 16.99 -2.70 11.30
CA VAL A 77 15.82 -2.89 12.17
C VAL A 77 16.24 -3.29 13.58
N ALA A 78 17.24 -4.18 13.73
CA ALA A 78 17.79 -4.55 15.04
C ALA A 78 18.42 -3.35 15.76
N ASP A 79 19.02 -2.41 14.99
CA ASP A 79 19.54 -1.13 15.49
C ASP A 79 18.42 -0.10 15.80
N GLY A 80 17.15 -0.50 15.68
CA GLY A 80 16.00 0.33 16.01
C GLY A 80 15.52 1.27 14.90
N ARG A 81 16.06 1.18 13.68
CA ARG A 81 15.70 2.06 12.55
C ARG A 81 14.41 1.64 11.86
N ILE A 82 13.70 2.61 11.28
CA ILE A 82 12.54 2.37 10.41
C ILE A 82 13.02 2.19 8.97
N VAL A 83 13.04 0.96 8.48
CA VAL A 83 13.60 0.66 7.16
C VAL A 83 12.52 0.61 6.08
N THR A 84 12.76 1.31 4.96
CA THR A 84 12.08 1.07 3.69
C THR A 84 13.07 0.55 2.65
N LEU A 85 12.81 -0.66 2.14
CA LEU A 85 13.59 -1.31 1.10
C LEU A 85 12.87 -1.24 -0.26
N PHE A 86 13.52 -0.65 -1.25
CA PHE A 86 13.06 -0.58 -2.64
C PHE A 86 13.81 -1.59 -3.53
N LEU A 87 13.10 -2.53 -4.14
CA LEU A 87 13.64 -3.51 -5.09
C LEU A 87 12.96 -3.37 -6.46
N PHE A 88 13.60 -2.63 -7.37
CA PHE A 88 13.03 -2.37 -8.70
C PHE A 88 13.86 -2.98 -9.83
N GLY A 89 13.20 -3.80 -10.65
CA GLY A 89 13.76 -4.36 -11.88
C GLY A 89 13.45 -3.50 -13.11
N PRO A 90 14.20 -3.66 -14.23
CA PRO A 90 13.99 -2.92 -15.48
C PRO A 90 12.76 -3.45 -16.25
N THR A 91 11.58 -3.37 -15.64
CA THR A 91 10.31 -3.88 -16.20
C THR A 91 9.19 -2.86 -15.99
N ALA A 92 8.03 -3.13 -16.59
CA ALA A 92 6.78 -2.40 -16.36
C ALA A 92 5.89 -3.02 -15.28
N ARG A 93 6.43 -3.92 -14.44
CA ARG A 93 5.64 -4.61 -13.40
C ARG A 93 5.02 -3.59 -12.44
N PRO A 94 3.73 -3.73 -12.10
CA PRO A 94 3.08 -2.88 -11.11
C PRO A 94 3.79 -2.91 -9.76
N HIS A 95 3.77 -1.78 -9.08
CA HIS A 95 4.34 -1.64 -7.75
C HIS A 95 3.59 -2.48 -6.71
N ARG A 96 4.31 -3.04 -5.75
CA ARG A 96 3.76 -3.78 -4.62
C ARG A 96 4.46 -3.37 -3.34
N VAL A 97 3.69 -3.18 -2.28
CA VAL A 97 4.18 -2.85 -0.94
C VAL A 97 3.76 -3.95 0.02
N ARG A 98 4.67 -4.37 0.90
CA ARG A 98 4.37 -5.25 2.03
C ARG A 98 5.19 -4.87 3.25
N PHE A 99 4.66 -5.12 4.43
CA PHE A 99 5.46 -5.13 5.65
C PHE A 99 6.09 -6.53 5.80
N HIS A 100 7.41 -6.60 5.84
CA HIS A 100 8.12 -7.87 5.95
C HIS A 100 8.10 -8.36 7.42
N PRO A 101 7.96 -9.67 7.68
CA PRO A 101 8.00 -10.21 9.05
C PRO A 101 9.25 -9.88 9.86
N GLY A 102 10.34 -9.46 9.18
CA GLY A 102 11.56 -9.01 9.83
C GLY A 102 11.58 -7.52 10.22
N GLY A 103 10.45 -6.82 10.10
CA GLY A 103 10.26 -5.47 10.67
C GLY A 103 10.51 -4.29 9.72
N TRP A 104 10.60 -4.51 8.40
CA TRP A 104 10.80 -3.41 7.42
C TRP A 104 9.69 -3.35 6.37
N TRP A 105 9.52 -2.18 5.74
CA TRP A 105 8.69 -2.03 4.56
C TRP A 105 9.45 -2.46 3.31
N GLU A 106 8.90 -3.40 2.55
CA GLU A 106 9.48 -3.83 1.27
C GLU A 106 8.58 -3.38 0.11
N GLN A 107 9.17 -2.62 -0.80
CA GLN A 107 8.55 -2.16 -2.03
C GLN A 107 9.21 -2.82 -3.23
N THR A 108 8.40 -3.47 -4.07
CA THR A 108 8.89 -4.18 -5.26
C THR A 108 8.14 -3.72 -6.50
N GLY A 109 8.71 -3.98 -7.68
CA GLY A 109 8.04 -3.70 -8.94
C GLY A 109 8.99 -3.36 -10.06
N GLY A 110 8.43 -2.77 -11.12
CA GLY A 110 9.16 -2.24 -12.25
C GLY A 110 9.58 -0.79 -12.05
N VAL A 111 10.73 -0.44 -12.64
CA VAL A 111 11.14 0.95 -12.84
C VAL A 111 10.11 1.70 -13.70
N PHE A 112 9.57 1.04 -14.72
CA PHE A 112 8.66 1.64 -15.70
C PHE A 112 7.18 1.42 -15.38
N GLY A 113 6.87 0.63 -14.36
CA GLY A 113 5.49 0.24 -14.05
C GLY A 113 4.74 1.25 -13.17
N PRO A 114 3.40 1.21 -13.16
CA PRO A 114 2.57 2.09 -12.36
C PRO A 114 2.77 1.82 -10.87
N ALA A 115 2.76 2.87 -10.05
CA ALA A 115 2.64 2.76 -8.59
C ALA A 115 1.23 2.95 -8.07
N ARG A 116 0.41 3.74 -8.76
CA ARG A 116 -1.00 3.96 -8.45
C ARG A 116 -1.88 3.45 -9.58
N ARG A 117 -3.17 3.26 -9.28
CA ARG A 117 -4.15 2.71 -10.25
C ARG A 117 -4.50 3.70 -11.37
N ASP A 118 -4.24 4.98 -11.16
CA ASP A 118 -4.44 6.09 -12.09
C ASP A 118 -3.17 6.45 -12.89
N GLU A 119 -2.04 5.77 -12.63
CA GLU A 119 -0.82 5.98 -13.41
C GLU A 119 -0.85 5.20 -14.73
N PRO A 120 -0.17 5.69 -15.79
CA PRO A 120 0.04 4.93 -17.01
C PRO A 120 0.68 3.57 -16.73
N ALA A 121 0.28 2.55 -17.49
CA ALA A 121 0.85 1.20 -17.40
C ALA A 121 2.36 1.16 -17.69
N PHE A 122 2.88 2.18 -18.39
CA PHE A 122 4.30 2.33 -18.71
C PHE A 122 4.73 3.79 -18.60
N ARG A 123 5.88 4.04 -17.98
CA ARG A 123 6.58 5.33 -17.99
C ARG A 123 8.08 5.12 -18.12
N LEU A 124 8.68 5.67 -19.17
CA LEU A 124 10.13 5.67 -19.29
C LEU A 124 10.75 6.57 -18.21
N THR A 125 11.60 5.99 -17.35
CA THR A 125 12.25 6.69 -16.24
C THR A 125 13.52 5.93 -15.81
N SER A 126 14.43 6.61 -15.12
CA SER A 126 15.60 5.94 -14.54
C SER A 126 15.25 5.26 -13.22
N PHE A 127 16.09 4.33 -12.79
CA PHE A 127 15.98 3.71 -11.46
C PHE A 127 16.10 4.72 -10.34
N ARG A 128 17.07 5.65 -10.43
CA ARG A 128 17.27 6.69 -9.42
C ARG A 128 16.04 7.59 -9.30
N ALA A 129 15.47 8.01 -10.44
CA ALA A 129 14.25 8.81 -10.46
C ALA A 129 13.05 8.03 -9.89
N ARG A 130 12.94 6.74 -10.19
CA ARG A 130 11.92 5.87 -9.57
C ARG A 130 12.09 5.86 -8.05
N VAL A 131 13.27 5.52 -7.52
CA VAL A 131 13.51 5.47 -6.07
C VAL A 131 13.21 6.81 -5.39
N ALA A 132 13.67 7.94 -5.97
CA ALA A 132 13.40 9.26 -5.43
C ALA A 132 11.90 9.57 -5.37
N ARG A 133 11.16 9.27 -6.44
CA ARG A 133 9.71 9.44 -6.50
C ARG A 133 8.98 8.60 -5.45
N GLU A 134 9.35 7.32 -5.32
CA GLU A 134 8.71 6.44 -4.35
C GLU A 134 9.07 6.84 -2.91
N GLY A 135 10.31 7.29 -2.66
CA GLY A 135 10.77 7.82 -1.38
C GLY A 135 9.99 9.06 -0.95
N ALA A 136 9.88 10.05 -1.85
CA ALA A 136 9.10 11.26 -1.59
C ALA A 136 7.61 10.97 -1.35
N ARG A 137 7.06 9.91 -1.98
CA ARG A 137 5.66 9.53 -1.76
C ARG A 137 5.42 8.98 -0.35
N VAL A 138 6.38 8.27 0.23
CA VAL A 138 6.19 7.56 1.51
C VAL A 138 6.69 8.34 2.72
N SER A 139 7.54 9.34 2.53
CA SER A 139 8.07 10.20 3.61
C SER A 139 7.01 10.91 4.47
N PRO A 140 5.77 11.22 4.01
CA PRO A 140 4.76 11.79 4.91
C PRO A 140 4.22 10.77 5.92
N THR A 141 4.25 9.48 5.57
CA THR A 141 3.65 8.39 6.37
C THR A 141 4.67 7.58 7.14
N ARG A 142 5.93 7.64 6.73
CA ARG A 142 7.06 6.96 7.35
C ARG A 142 7.97 8.10 7.77
N GLN A 143 8.17 8.27 9.07
CA GLN A 143 8.80 9.45 9.66
C GLN A 143 10.22 9.64 9.14
N CYS A 144 10.35 10.21 7.95
CA CYS A 144 11.60 10.54 7.29
C CYS A 144 11.84 12.03 7.56
N ARG A 145 12.53 12.33 8.64
CA ARG A 145 13.26 13.58 8.78
C ARG A 145 14.73 13.23 8.99
#